data_AF-A0A4U0VPT0-F1
#
_entry.id   AF-A0A4U0VPT0-F1
#
_cell.length_a   1.000
_cell.length_b   1.000
_cell.length_c   1.000
_cell.angle_alpha   90.00
_cell.angle_beta   90.00
_cell.angle_gamma   90.00
#
_symmetry.space_group_name_H-M   'P 1'
#
loop_
_entity.id
_entity.type
_entity.pdbx_description
1 polymer ?
#
loop_
_entity_poly.entity_id
_entity_poly.type
_entity_poly.pdbx_seq_one_letter_code
_entity_poly.pdbx_strand_id
1 'polypeptide(L)'
;MPASSKKPRTAVSSSSFLDIKAQISKHEDDFNKSRQLGQPSTIAGGVPRQQKKLPAWARQNKGLAGRAAKDQVVYEEDVGTGKDPDQVRKHLERKAAIYEKIRKGKTGGLTEAQIDSLLVDFDAQPDRGFSSSDDNSDVDESLTVPTRQIENEQSEDEPGPALPYDPLVEYTDEFGRARMIPRSEVPRGAPFRDPNAVGAPYQSADNPAPAEEVTSGAFKPGEGPDPSNVYYGDQNFFPVYEPDPEVIARRAATLAAAAAAPLVNHYDATRENRTKGAGFYQFSGNEEERQAQMDALAKEREETERKRKERDEVGDAVKRKRESEVEERKRKIEAKRREMEEKRKRLKSGSVGGGGGT
;
A
#
# COMPACT_ATOMS: atom_id res chain seq x y z
N MET A 1 52.43 -8.80 71.76
CA MET A 1 51.93 -8.71 70.36
C MET A 1 50.41 -8.85 70.42
N PRO A 2 49.63 -7.79 70.11
CA PRO A 2 48.21 -7.71 70.45
C PRO A 2 47.32 -8.57 69.54
N ALA A 3 46.21 -9.06 70.11
CA ALA A 3 45.23 -9.92 69.46
C ALA A 3 44.47 -9.20 68.33
N SER A 4 44.31 -9.88 67.19
CA SER A 4 43.53 -9.43 66.03
C SER A 4 42.05 -9.28 66.39
N SER A 5 41.51 -8.06 66.31
CA SER A 5 40.10 -7.77 66.57
C SER A 5 39.21 -8.30 65.44
N LYS A 6 38.22 -9.13 65.79
CA LYS A 6 37.19 -9.60 64.85
C LYS A 6 36.32 -8.42 64.41
N LYS A 7 36.17 -8.20 63.09
CA LYS A 7 35.29 -7.17 62.53
C LYS A 7 33.82 -7.44 62.91
N PRO A 8 33.02 -6.41 63.24
CA PRO A 8 31.62 -6.57 63.60
C PRO A 8 30.78 -6.98 62.37
N ARG A 9 29.84 -7.91 62.57
CA ARG A 9 28.87 -8.31 61.53
C ARG A 9 27.86 -7.17 61.36
N THR A 10 27.73 -6.66 60.15
CA THR A 10 26.73 -5.65 59.80
C THR A 10 25.31 -6.22 59.93
N ALA A 11 24.45 -5.56 60.69
CA ALA A 11 23.05 -5.94 60.81
C ALA A 11 22.33 -5.75 59.46
N VAL A 12 21.67 -6.80 58.97
CA VAL A 12 20.95 -6.78 57.70
C VAL A 12 19.63 -6.03 57.91
N SER A 13 19.52 -4.83 57.35
CA SER A 13 18.28 -4.03 57.37
C SER A 13 17.25 -4.60 56.39
N SER A 14 15.95 -4.39 56.66
CA SER A 14 14.85 -4.78 55.74
C SER A 14 15.01 -4.15 54.35
N SER A 15 15.65 -2.98 54.25
CA SER A 15 16.00 -2.34 52.98
C SER A 15 17.07 -3.11 52.19
N SER A 16 18.02 -3.76 52.86
CA SER A 16 19.03 -4.61 52.20
C SER A 16 18.43 -5.89 51.63
N PHE A 17 17.37 -6.43 52.24
CA PHE A 17 16.64 -7.58 51.68
C PHE A 17 15.92 -7.24 50.37
N LEU A 18 15.33 -6.04 50.29
CA LEU A 18 14.69 -5.56 49.07
C LEU A 18 15.72 -5.32 47.96
N ASP A 19 16.89 -4.78 48.31
CA ASP A 19 17.97 -4.55 47.36
C ASP A 19 18.57 -5.87 46.82
N ILE A 20 18.75 -6.87 47.70
CA ILE A 20 19.14 -8.23 47.30
C ILE A 20 18.07 -8.87 46.42
N LYS A 21 16.78 -8.70 46.74
CA LYS A 21 15.68 -9.22 45.92
C LYS A 21 15.65 -8.55 44.54
N ALA A 22 15.87 -7.24 44.47
CA ALA A 22 15.94 -6.49 43.22
C ALA A 22 17.18 -6.90 42.39
N GLN A 23 18.31 -7.17 43.04
CA GLN A 23 19.49 -7.69 42.36
C GLN A 23 19.24 -9.11 41.84
N ILE A 24 18.61 -9.99 42.62
CA ILE A 24 18.26 -11.35 42.18
C ILE A 24 17.30 -11.30 41.01
N SER A 25 16.23 -10.50 41.05
CA SER A 25 15.28 -10.39 39.94
C SER A 25 15.94 -9.86 38.68
N LYS A 26 16.84 -8.87 38.81
CA LYS A 26 17.64 -8.37 37.68
C LYS A 26 18.53 -9.46 37.08
N HIS A 27 19.18 -10.26 37.92
CA HIS A 27 19.99 -11.38 37.47
C HIS A 27 19.16 -12.50 36.83
N GLU A 28 17.94 -12.76 37.31
CA GLU A 28 16.99 -13.71 36.69
C GLU A 28 16.52 -13.22 35.32
N ASP A 29 16.20 -11.93 35.18
CA ASP A 29 15.81 -11.32 33.90
C ASP A 29 16.97 -11.36 32.89
N ASP A 30 18.19 -11.03 33.33
CA ASP A 30 19.38 -11.09 32.49
C ASP A 30 19.71 -12.55 32.12
N PHE A 31 19.44 -13.52 33.01
CA PHE A 31 19.56 -14.95 32.71
C PHE A 31 18.53 -15.41 31.67
N ASN A 32 17.28 -15.00 31.82
CA ASN A 32 16.22 -15.34 30.86
C ASN A 32 16.47 -14.70 29.49
N LYS A 33 16.92 -13.44 29.44
CA LYS A 33 17.33 -12.76 28.20
C LYS A 33 18.53 -13.44 27.55
N SER A 34 19.57 -13.78 28.31
CA SER A 34 20.74 -14.48 27.76
C SER A 34 20.40 -15.89 27.27
N ARG A 35 19.48 -16.60 27.96
CA ARG A 35 18.93 -17.89 27.52
C ARG A 35 18.15 -17.77 26.21
N GLN A 36 17.31 -16.74 26.06
CA GLN A 36 16.56 -16.47 24.83
C GLN A 36 17.48 -16.06 23.66
N LEU A 37 18.53 -15.29 23.95
CA LEU A 37 19.54 -14.88 22.97
C LEU A 37 20.57 -15.98 22.66
N GLY A 38 20.46 -17.16 23.28
CA GLY A 38 21.38 -18.29 23.09
C GLY A 38 22.81 -18.02 23.55
N GLN A 39 23.02 -17.02 24.41
CA GLN A 39 24.33 -16.71 24.98
C GLN A 39 24.61 -17.68 26.14
N PRO A 40 25.81 -18.30 26.21
CA PRO A 40 26.13 -19.18 27.32
C PRO A 40 26.27 -18.36 28.60
N SER A 41 25.66 -18.85 29.69
CA SER A 41 25.83 -18.28 31.02
C SER A 41 27.32 -18.29 31.40
N THR A 42 27.94 -17.12 31.51
CA THR A 42 29.31 -17.01 31.99
C THR A 42 29.31 -17.21 33.50
N ILE A 43 29.69 -18.40 33.95
CA ILE A 43 30.06 -18.63 35.35
C ILE A 43 31.33 -17.81 35.61
N ALA A 44 31.24 -16.81 36.48
CA ALA A 44 32.38 -16.00 36.89
C ALA A 44 33.47 -16.91 37.48
N GLY A 45 34.62 -17.02 36.78
CA GLY A 45 35.78 -17.83 37.18
C GLY A 45 36.08 -19.05 36.31
N GLY A 46 35.24 -19.40 35.33
CA GLY A 46 35.50 -20.48 34.38
C GLY A 46 36.26 -20.01 33.13
N VAL A 47 37.27 -20.77 32.69
CA VAL A 47 37.95 -20.57 31.39
C VAL A 47 36.90 -20.55 30.28
N PRO A 48 36.90 -19.55 29.36
CA PRO A 48 35.88 -19.43 28.32
C PRO A 48 35.88 -20.66 27.43
N ARG A 49 34.87 -21.52 27.59
CA ARG A 49 34.69 -22.69 26.72
C ARG A 49 34.29 -22.18 25.33
N GLN A 50 35.11 -22.49 24.33
CA GLN A 50 34.85 -22.16 22.93
C GLN A 50 33.41 -22.51 22.56
N GLN A 51 32.61 -21.49 22.24
CA GLN A 51 31.21 -21.66 21.89
C GLN A 51 31.11 -22.53 20.63
N LYS A 52 30.51 -23.71 20.76
CA LYS A 52 30.19 -24.53 19.60
C LYS A 52 29.14 -23.77 18.79
N LYS A 53 29.50 -23.32 17.60
CA LYS A 53 28.57 -22.69 16.66
C LYS A 53 27.36 -23.61 16.50
N LEU A 54 26.15 -23.03 16.58
CA LEU A 54 24.91 -23.79 16.35
C LEU A 54 24.98 -24.51 14.98
N PRO A 55 24.45 -25.74 14.88
CA PRO A 55 24.47 -26.50 13.64
C PRO A 55 23.70 -25.74 12.54
N ALA A 56 24.08 -25.96 11.27
CA ALA A 56 23.61 -25.16 10.14
C ALA A 56 22.07 -25.04 10.02
N TRP A 57 21.34 -26.06 10.44
CA TRP A 57 19.87 -26.11 10.45
C TRP A 57 19.22 -25.34 11.61
N ALA A 58 19.96 -25.05 12.68
CA ALA A 58 19.53 -24.23 13.82
C ALA A 58 19.93 -22.76 13.67
N ARG A 59 20.67 -22.40 12.61
CA ARG A 59 21.04 -21.01 12.31
C ARG A 59 19.85 -20.34 11.63
N GLN A 60 19.28 -19.31 12.26
CA GLN A 60 18.24 -18.50 11.63
C GLN A 60 18.78 -17.85 10.34
N ASN A 61 17.96 -17.82 9.29
CA ASN A 61 18.35 -17.18 8.02
C ASN A 61 18.66 -15.69 8.24
N LYS A 62 19.73 -15.21 7.61
CA LYS A 62 20.13 -13.81 7.67
C LYS A 62 18.99 -12.94 7.14
N GLY A 63 18.48 -12.04 7.99
CA GLY A 63 17.42 -11.11 7.63
C GLY A 63 15.98 -11.58 7.89
N LEU A 64 15.75 -12.81 8.41
CA LEU A 64 14.42 -13.22 8.89
C LEU A 64 13.95 -12.32 10.03
N ALA A 65 14.81 -12.06 11.03
CA ALA A 65 14.49 -11.16 12.14
C ALA A 65 14.16 -9.74 11.66
N GLY A 66 14.84 -9.25 10.62
CA GLY A 66 14.57 -7.93 10.03
C GLY A 66 13.28 -7.87 9.20
N ARG A 67 12.82 -8.99 8.63
CA ARG A 67 11.48 -9.08 7.99
C ARG A 67 10.38 -9.20 9.04
N ALA A 68 10.57 -10.08 10.03
CA ALA A 68 9.64 -10.21 11.15
C ALA A 68 9.44 -8.88 11.91
N ALA A 69 10.50 -8.10 12.12
CA ALA A 69 10.41 -6.78 12.73
C ALA A 69 9.73 -5.71 11.84
N LYS A 70 9.71 -5.91 10.51
CA LYS A 70 8.95 -5.05 9.58
C LYS A 70 7.48 -5.46 9.50
N ASP A 71 7.19 -6.76 9.62
CA ASP A 71 5.83 -7.31 9.62
C ASP A 71 5.14 -7.12 10.98
N GLN A 72 5.91 -6.90 12.06
CA GLN A 72 5.43 -6.42 13.34
C GLN A 72 4.95 -4.97 13.15
N VAL A 73 3.72 -4.82 12.64
CA VAL A 73 3.10 -3.55 12.29
C VAL A 73 3.24 -2.56 13.45
N VAL A 74 4.10 -1.56 13.26
CA VAL A 74 4.24 -0.40 14.14
C VAL A 74 3.10 0.54 13.79
N TYR A 75 1.93 0.31 14.37
CA TYR A 75 0.75 1.19 14.20
C TYR A 75 0.98 2.62 14.73
N GLU A 76 2.08 2.87 15.44
CA GLU A 76 2.33 4.12 16.15
C GLU A 76 3.29 5.09 15.43
N GLU A 77 4.09 4.65 14.44
CA GLU A 77 5.20 5.46 13.89
C GLU A 77 5.10 5.78 12.39
N ASP A 78 4.07 5.33 11.67
CA ASP A 78 3.82 5.69 10.26
C ASP A 78 3.26 7.12 10.07
N VAL A 79 3.62 8.04 10.97
CA VAL A 79 3.24 9.47 10.96
C VAL A 79 4.00 10.27 9.90
N GLY A 80 5.00 9.67 9.23
CA GLY A 80 5.88 10.39 8.30
C GLY A 80 5.34 10.66 6.89
N THR A 81 4.29 9.95 6.47
CA THR A 81 3.80 10.02 5.07
C THR A 81 2.27 9.94 4.91
N GLY A 82 1.53 9.68 6.00
CA GLY A 82 0.08 9.69 6.03
C GLY A 82 -0.50 11.04 6.49
N LYS A 83 -1.81 11.24 6.25
CA LYS A 83 -2.55 12.33 6.92
C LYS A 83 -2.49 12.10 8.44
N ASP A 84 -2.44 13.17 9.23
CA ASP A 84 -2.42 13.09 10.69
C ASP A 84 -3.48 12.09 11.21
N PRO A 85 -3.11 11.11 12.06
CA PRO A 85 -4.03 10.07 12.50
C PRO A 85 -5.27 10.64 13.21
N ASP A 86 -5.10 11.75 13.93
CA ASP A 86 -6.20 12.46 14.58
C ASP A 86 -7.14 13.12 13.57
N GLN A 87 -6.62 13.60 12.44
CA GLN A 87 -7.48 14.09 11.35
C GLN A 87 -8.26 12.93 10.74
N VAL A 88 -7.62 11.79 10.49
CA VAL A 88 -8.31 10.61 9.95
C VAL A 88 -9.42 10.15 10.88
N ARG A 89 -9.15 10.07 12.19
CA ARG A 89 -10.15 9.75 13.22
C ARG A 89 -11.33 10.72 13.18
N LYS A 90 -11.09 12.03 13.20
CA LYS A 90 -12.14 13.05 13.11
C LYS A 90 -12.99 12.92 11.84
N HIS A 91 -12.38 12.59 10.69
CA HIS A 91 -13.13 12.37 9.45
C HIS A 91 -13.97 11.10 9.51
N LEU A 92 -13.48 10.03 10.12
CA LEU A 92 -14.21 8.78 10.30
C LEU A 92 -15.38 8.95 11.27
N GLU A 93 -15.16 9.64 12.40
CA GLU A 93 -16.19 10.00 13.37
C GLU A 93 -17.30 10.84 12.72
N ARG A 94 -16.92 11.85 11.93
CA ARG A 94 -17.89 12.69 11.19
C ARG A 94 -18.71 11.85 10.21
N LYS A 95 -18.09 10.94 9.48
CA LYS A 95 -18.80 10.04 8.57
C LYS A 95 -19.74 9.15 9.38
N ALA A 96 -19.27 8.48 10.42
CA ALA A 96 -20.08 7.60 11.26
C ALA A 96 -21.34 8.33 11.77
N ALA A 97 -21.21 9.56 12.25
CA ALA A 97 -22.35 10.38 12.69
C ALA A 97 -23.38 10.65 11.57
N ILE A 98 -22.92 10.89 10.34
CA ILE A 98 -23.82 11.07 9.16
C ILE A 98 -24.52 9.75 8.83
N TYR A 99 -23.80 8.64 8.80
CA TYR A 99 -24.37 7.30 8.51
C TYR A 99 -25.41 6.89 9.57
N GLU A 100 -25.16 7.17 10.85
CA GLU A 100 -26.14 6.91 11.91
C GLU A 100 -27.41 7.76 11.75
N LYS A 101 -27.28 9.03 11.35
CA LYS A 101 -28.43 9.90 11.09
C LYS A 101 -29.25 9.40 9.90
N ILE A 102 -28.61 9.02 8.80
CA ILE A 102 -29.28 8.45 7.62
C ILE A 102 -29.96 7.13 7.97
N ARG A 103 -29.28 6.25 8.71
CA ARG A 103 -29.85 4.98 9.21
C ARG A 103 -31.07 5.19 10.14
N LYS A 104 -31.12 6.32 10.85
CA LYS A 104 -32.26 6.71 11.70
C LYS A 104 -33.39 7.39 10.90
N GLY A 105 -33.30 7.47 9.56
CA GLY A 105 -34.31 8.11 8.71
C GLY A 105 -34.23 9.65 8.68
N LYS A 106 -33.11 10.24 9.13
CA LYS A 106 -32.85 11.68 9.04
C LYS A 106 -31.99 11.98 7.82
N THR A 107 -31.99 13.23 7.34
CA THR A 107 -31.23 13.58 6.12
C THR A 107 -29.70 13.57 6.30
N GLY A 108 -29.19 13.70 7.52
CA GLY A 108 -27.74 13.71 7.77
C GLY A 108 -27.01 14.90 7.13
N GLY A 109 -27.75 15.91 6.63
CA GLY A 109 -27.24 17.10 5.97
C GLY A 109 -27.13 16.95 4.45
N LEU A 110 -27.45 15.77 3.91
CA LEU A 110 -27.46 15.50 2.47
C LEU A 110 -28.85 15.80 1.89
N THR A 111 -28.90 16.07 0.59
CA THR A 111 -30.17 16.13 -0.15
C THR A 111 -30.71 14.72 -0.39
N GLU A 112 -32.01 14.59 -0.56
CA GLU A 112 -32.65 13.29 -0.82
C GLU A 112 -32.08 12.59 -2.07
N ALA A 113 -31.90 13.33 -3.17
CA ALA A 113 -31.25 12.80 -4.38
C ALA A 113 -29.80 12.33 -4.14
N GLN A 114 -29.07 12.98 -3.23
CA GLN A 114 -27.74 12.49 -2.85
C GLN A 114 -27.86 11.20 -2.05
N ILE A 115 -28.80 11.10 -1.11
CA ILE A 115 -29.04 9.89 -0.31
C ILE A 115 -29.45 8.72 -1.22
N ASP A 116 -30.36 8.95 -2.18
CA ASP A 116 -30.80 7.95 -3.15
C ASP A 116 -29.67 7.48 -4.08
N SER A 117 -28.66 8.33 -4.32
CA SER A 117 -27.48 7.97 -5.10
C SER A 117 -26.46 7.11 -4.34
N LEU A 118 -26.61 6.95 -3.02
CA LEU A 118 -25.71 6.08 -2.25
C LEU A 118 -25.98 4.61 -2.65
N LEU A 119 -24.90 3.84 -2.74
CA LEU A 119 -24.96 2.41 -3.08
C LEU A 119 -25.69 1.58 -2.01
N VAL A 120 -25.81 2.12 -0.79
CA VAL A 120 -26.49 1.46 0.33
C VAL A 120 -27.88 2.05 0.45
N ASP A 121 -28.89 1.20 0.28
CA ASP A 121 -30.26 1.54 0.63
C ASP A 121 -30.44 1.44 2.15
N PHE A 122 -30.62 2.59 2.81
CA PHE A 122 -30.81 2.66 4.26
C PHE A 122 -32.27 2.43 4.69
N ASP A 123 -33.22 2.55 3.75
CA ASP A 123 -34.65 2.36 4.01
C ASP A 123 -35.08 0.92 3.76
N ALA A 124 -34.26 0.14 3.05
CA ALA A 124 -34.40 -1.31 2.97
C ALA A 124 -34.39 -1.91 4.37
N GLN A 125 -35.57 -2.35 4.83
CA GLN A 125 -35.69 -3.15 6.05
C GLN A 125 -34.68 -4.30 5.96
N PRO A 126 -33.82 -4.51 6.98
CA PRO A 126 -33.00 -5.71 7.02
C PRO A 126 -33.99 -6.87 7.10
N ASP A 127 -34.17 -7.56 5.98
CA ASP A 127 -35.08 -8.67 5.86
C ASP A 127 -34.71 -9.69 6.94
N ARG A 128 -35.50 -9.75 8.02
CA ARG A 128 -35.31 -10.65 9.15
C ARG A 128 -35.66 -12.09 8.73
N GLY A 129 -35.13 -12.56 7.61
CA GLY A 129 -35.66 -13.76 6.97
C GLY A 129 -34.90 -14.37 5.79
N PHE A 130 -33.83 -13.78 5.23
CA PHE A 130 -33.13 -14.43 4.11
C PHE A 130 -31.61 -14.51 4.31
N SER A 131 -31.18 -15.70 4.71
CA SER A 131 -29.85 -16.26 4.53
C SER A 131 -29.38 -16.09 3.08
N SER A 132 -28.27 -15.36 2.85
CA SER A 132 -27.42 -15.65 1.70
C SER A 132 -26.37 -16.65 2.14
N SER A 133 -26.64 -17.89 1.76
CA SER A 133 -25.69 -18.98 1.62
C SER A 133 -24.63 -18.58 0.58
N ASP A 134 -23.64 -17.79 0.98
CA ASP A 134 -22.37 -17.64 0.26
C ASP A 134 -21.24 -18.25 1.09
N ASP A 135 -21.03 -19.52 0.78
CA ASP A 135 -19.92 -20.41 1.09
C ASP A 135 -18.55 -19.72 1.09
N ASN A 136 -18.10 -19.30 2.29
CA ASN A 136 -16.69 -19.04 2.57
C ASN A 136 -16.26 -19.94 3.74
N SER A 137 -16.14 -21.24 3.47
CA SER A 137 -15.83 -22.29 4.44
C SER A 137 -14.39 -22.27 5.02
N ASP A 138 -13.64 -21.17 4.93
CA ASP A 138 -12.23 -21.10 5.38
C ASP A 138 -11.96 -19.93 6.35
N VAL A 139 -13.00 -19.25 6.82
CA VAL A 139 -12.90 -18.34 7.95
C VAL A 139 -13.24 -19.11 9.20
N ASP A 140 -12.27 -19.28 10.11
CA ASP A 140 -12.46 -19.94 11.41
C ASP A 140 -13.48 -19.16 12.25
N GLU A 141 -14.75 -19.56 12.17
CA GLU A 141 -15.86 -18.96 12.90
C GLU A 141 -15.69 -19.08 14.42
N SER A 142 -14.77 -19.92 14.91
CA SER A 142 -14.48 -20.02 16.35
C SER A 142 -13.67 -18.83 16.90
N LEU A 143 -13.08 -17.99 16.03
CA LEU A 143 -12.44 -16.72 16.39
C LEU A 143 -13.42 -15.55 16.47
N THR A 144 -14.62 -15.69 15.89
CA THR A 144 -15.65 -14.65 15.96
C THR A 144 -16.45 -14.85 17.23
N VAL A 145 -16.03 -14.19 18.30
CA VAL A 145 -16.84 -14.08 19.52
C VAL A 145 -18.15 -13.39 19.15
N PRO A 146 -19.33 -14.00 19.38
CA PRO A 146 -20.60 -13.32 19.22
C PRO A 146 -20.59 -12.11 20.13
N THR A 147 -20.32 -10.94 19.56
CA THR A 147 -20.58 -9.69 20.24
C THR A 147 -22.08 -9.62 20.37
N ARG A 148 -22.58 -9.80 21.60
CA ARG A 148 -23.95 -9.43 21.92
C ARG A 148 -24.09 -8.02 21.37
N GLN A 149 -24.92 -7.82 20.35
CA GLN A 149 -25.39 -6.50 20.00
C GLN A 149 -26.08 -6.01 21.26
N ILE A 150 -25.33 -5.29 22.09
CA ILE A 150 -25.89 -4.37 23.04
C ILE A 150 -26.44 -3.31 22.12
N GLU A 151 -27.67 -3.52 21.66
CA GLU A 151 -28.54 -2.43 21.26
C GLU A 151 -28.50 -1.50 22.46
N ASN A 152 -27.66 -0.46 22.35
CA ASN A 152 -27.60 0.62 23.30
C ASN A 152 -28.91 1.41 23.08
N GLU A 153 -30.03 0.81 23.49
CA GLU A 153 -31.33 1.45 23.68
C GLU A 153 -31.25 2.55 24.76
N GLN A 154 -30.08 2.69 25.39
CA GLN A 154 -29.66 3.75 26.30
C GLN A 154 -28.87 4.88 25.61
N SER A 155 -29.12 5.16 24.34
CA SER A 155 -28.75 6.45 23.74
C SER A 155 -29.92 7.42 23.85
N GLU A 156 -30.27 7.75 25.10
CA GLU A 156 -31.03 8.96 25.39
C GLU A 156 -30.25 10.15 24.83
N ASP A 157 -30.82 10.83 23.84
CA ASP A 157 -30.73 12.28 23.57
C ASP A 157 -29.39 13.01 23.78
N GLU A 158 -28.23 12.34 23.72
CA GLU A 158 -26.93 12.98 23.69
C GLU A 158 -26.73 13.50 22.26
N PRO A 159 -26.64 14.83 22.07
CA PRO A 159 -26.41 15.40 20.75
C PRO A 159 -25.06 14.89 20.26
N GLY A 160 -25.09 13.98 19.28
CA GLY A 160 -23.89 13.49 18.60
C GLY A 160 -23.02 14.68 18.15
N PRO A 161 -21.70 14.48 17.98
CA PRO A 161 -20.74 15.56 17.83
C PRO A 161 -21.25 16.61 16.85
N ALA A 162 -21.47 17.83 17.35
CA ALA A 162 -22.04 18.92 16.58
C ALA A 162 -21.23 19.08 15.29
N LEU A 163 -21.89 18.85 14.15
CA LEU A 163 -21.26 19.07 12.87
C LEU A 163 -20.86 20.56 12.82
N PRO A 164 -19.56 20.91 12.63
CA PRO A 164 -19.09 22.30 12.79
C PRO A 164 -19.75 23.34 11.88
N TYR A 165 -20.56 22.91 10.91
CA TYR A 165 -21.26 23.72 9.91
C TYR A 165 -22.62 23.08 9.57
N ASP A 166 -23.51 22.96 10.56
CA ASP A 166 -24.90 22.52 10.32
C ASP A 166 -25.85 23.73 10.48
N PRO A 167 -26.37 24.30 9.37
CA PRO A 167 -27.25 25.45 9.43
C PRO A 167 -28.58 25.08 10.09
N LEU A 168 -29.12 25.98 10.91
CA LEU A 168 -30.46 25.85 11.47
C LEU A 168 -31.52 26.18 10.41
N VAL A 169 -32.52 25.31 10.33
CA VAL A 169 -33.55 25.31 9.31
C VAL A 169 -34.92 25.27 9.98
N GLU A 170 -35.88 25.99 9.41
CA GLU A 170 -37.28 25.91 9.82
C GLU A 170 -37.91 24.63 9.27
N TYR A 171 -38.26 23.73 10.17
CA TYR A 171 -38.94 22.46 9.88
C TYR A 171 -40.36 22.49 10.44
N THR A 172 -41.34 22.07 9.64
CA THR A 172 -42.72 21.86 10.07
C THR A 172 -42.89 20.44 10.58
N ASP A 173 -42.97 20.31 11.91
CA ASP A 173 -43.25 19.04 12.60
C ASP A 173 -44.62 18.46 12.19
N GLU A 174 -44.84 17.18 12.44
CA GLU A 174 -46.06 16.42 12.11
C GLU A 174 -47.34 17.07 12.66
N PHE A 175 -47.20 17.84 13.74
CA PHE A 175 -48.27 18.61 14.37
C PHE A 175 -48.51 19.99 13.73
N GLY A 176 -47.88 20.30 12.58
CA GLY A 176 -47.99 21.58 11.88
C GLY A 176 -47.30 22.75 12.58
N ARG A 177 -46.41 22.47 13.54
CA ARG A 177 -45.65 23.51 14.27
C ARG A 177 -44.30 23.73 13.61
N ALA A 178 -43.97 24.98 13.31
CA ALA A 178 -42.64 25.35 12.87
C ALA A 178 -41.64 25.27 14.04
N ARG A 179 -40.54 24.54 13.84
CA ARG A 179 -39.43 24.42 14.78
C ARG A 179 -38.12 24.69 14.05
N MET A 180 -37.19 25.34 14.73
CA MET A 180 -35.82 25.52 14.24
C MET A 180 -34.97 24.34 14.67
N ILE A 181 -34.54 23.52 13.71
CA ILE A 181 -33.67 22.36 13.96
C ILE A 181 -32.46 22.38 13.02
N PRO A 182 -31.34 21.73 13.36
CA PRO A 182 -30.21 21.58 12.45
C PRO A 182 -30.63 20.83 11.17
N ARG A 183 -30.08 21.22 10.01
CA ARG A 183 -30.42 20.61 8.72
C ARG A 183 -30.21 19.10 8.74
N SER A 184 -29.16 18.61 9.40
CA SER A 184 -28.90 17.17 9.48
C SER A 184 -29.90 16.36 10.31
N GLU A 185 -30.73 17.02 11.11
CA GLU A 185 -31.75 16.39 11.95
C GLU A 185 -33.14 16.40 11.34
N VAL A 186 -33.33 17.12 10.24
CA VAL A 186 -34.59 17.14 9.50
C VAL A 186 -34.94 15.71 9.06
N PRO A 187 -36.16 15.23 9.34
CA PRO A 187 -36.59 13.91 8.88
C PRO A 187 -36.56 13.82 7.34
N ARG A 188 -36.26 12.63 6.80
CA ARG A 188 -36.21 12.42 5.35
C ARG A 188 -37.58 12.65 4.70
N GLY A 189 -37.59 13.29 3.53
CA GLY A 189 -38.82 13.67 2.81
C GLY A 189 -39.62 14.81 3.46
N ALA A 190 -39.19 15.28 4.63
CA ALA A 190 -39.91 16.27 5.40
C ALA A 190 -39.53 17.68 4.91
N PRO A 191 -40.51 18.52 4.57
CA PRO A 191 -40.21 19.75 3.88
C PRO A 191 -39.71 20.81 4.88
N PHE A 192 -38.72 21.59 4.43
CA PHE A 192 -38.00 22.53 5.29
C PHE A 192 -37.68 23.83 4.57
N ARG A 193 -37.35 24.86 5.35
CA ARG A 193 -36.97 26.19 4.87
C ARG A 193 -35.73 26.73 5.54
N ASP A 194 -34.75 27.10 4.72
CA ASP A 194 -33.55 27.76 5.18
C ASP A 194 -33.87 29.25 5.44
N PRO A 195 -33.85 29.75 6.70
CA PRO A 195 -34.25 31.13 7.00
C PRO A 195 -33.28 32.17 6.39
N ASN A 196 -32.04 31.77 6.12
CA ASN A 196 -31.02 32.62 5.52
C ASN A 196 -31.06 32.62 3.98
N ALA A 197 -31.82 31.72 3.35
CA ALA A 197 -31.96 31.67 1.90
C ALA A 197 -33.07 32.64 1.45
N VAL A 198 -32.69 33.85 1.06
CA VAL A 198 -33.63 34.87 0.59
C VAL A 198 -34.30 34.42 -0.71
N GLY A 199 -35.63 34.23 -0.68
CA GLY A 199 -36.45 33.96 -1.87
C GLY A 199 -36.58 32.50 -2.29
N ALA A 200 -36.04 31.54 -1.54
CA ALA A 200 -36.21 30.12 -1.85
C ALA A 200 -37.58 29.59 -1.37
N PRO A 201 -38.36 28.91 -2.23
CA PRO A 201 -39.57 28.21 -1.81
C PRO A 201 -39.24 27.04 -0.89
N TYR A 202 -40.26 26.53 -0.20
CA TYR A 202 -40.17 25.38 0.71
C TYR A 202 -39.60 24.16 -0.04
N GLN A 203 -38.45 23.63 0.39
CA GLN A 203 -37.82 22.50 -0.30
C GLN A 203 -38.69 21.27 -0.06
N SER A 204 -39.34 20.80 -1.12
CA SER A 204 -40.25 19.66 -1.13
C SER A 204 -39.76 18.67 -2.19
N ALA A 205 -40.12 17.39 -2.09
CA ALA A 205 -39.77 16.38 -3.10
C ALA A 205 -40.16 16.80 -4.54
N ASP A 206 -41.22 17.58 -4.67
CA ASP A 206 -41.74 18.08 -5.94
C ASP A 206 -41.04 19.35 -6.47
N ASN A 207 -40.14 19.96 -5.68
CA ASN A 207 -39.33 21.13 -6.05
C ASN A 207 -37.91 20.98 -5.48
N PRO A 208 -37.06 20.14 -6.11
CA PRO A 208 -35.65 20.07 -5.75
C PRO A 208 -35.00 21.44 -5.95
N ALA A 209 -34.10 21.82 -5.04
CA ALA A 209 -33.24 23.00 -5.22
C ALA A 209 -32.56 22.94 -6.61
N PRO A 210 -32.28 24.09 -7.25
CA PRO A 210 -31.47 24.09 -8.47
C PRO A 210 -30.15 23.40 -8.11
N ALA A 211 -29.96 22.18 -8.63
CA ALA A 211 -28.77 21.40 -8.39
C ALA A 211 -27.56 22.26 -8.76
N GLU A 212 -26.64 22.47 -7.81
CA GLU A 212 -25.35 23.06 -8.13
C GLU A 212 -24.75 22.25 -9.30
N GLU A 213 -24.44 22.96 -10.39
CA GLU A 213 -24.06 22.38 -11.67
C GLU A 213 -22.81 21.51 -11.53
N VAL A 214 -23.01 20.21 -11.30
CA VAL A 214 -21.98 19.21 -11.55
C VAL A 214 -21.87 19.11 -13.06
N THR A 215 -20.85 19.78 -13.60
CA THR A 215 -20.44 19.77 -15.01
C THR A 215 -20.05 18.35 -15.45
N SER A 216 -21.05 17.50 -15.66
CA SER A 216 -20.93 16.31 -16.49
C SER A 216 -21.73 16.61 -17.76
N GLY A 217 -21.15 16.37 -18.93
CA GLY A 217 -21.72 16.70 -20.24
C GLY A 217 -22.96 15.87 -20.61
N ALA A 218 -23.82 15.57 -19.65
CA ALA A 218 -25.12 14.97 -19.84
C ALA A 218 -26.14 16.07 -20.19
N PHE A 219 -26.71 15.91 -21.36
CA PHE A 219 -27.74 16.72 -21.98
C PHE A 219 -28.87 17.11 -21.01
N LYS A 220 -29.26 18.39 -20.99
CA LYS A 220 -30.34 18.87 -20.12
C LYS A 220 -31.68 18.25 -20.54
N PRO A 221 -32.52 17.77 -19.60
CA PRO A 221 -33.87 17.34 -19.95
C PRO A 221 -34.67 18.56 -20.45
N GLY A 222 -35.07 18.53 -21.73
CA GLY A 222 -35.74 19.65 -22.41
C GLY A 222 -34.90 20.33 -23.51
N GLU A 223 -33.62 20.01 -23.63
CA GLU A 223 -32.74 20.52 -24.69
C GLU A 223 -32.64 19.52 -25.88
N GLY A 224 -33.61 18.62 -26.01
CA GLY A 224 -33.74 17.72 -27.17
C GLY A 224 -34.25 18.45 -28.41
N PRO A 225 -33.93 17.96 -29.62
CA PRO A 225 -34.58 18.49 -30.82
C PRO A 225 -36.09 18.36 -30.64
N ASP A 226 -36.82 19.47 -30.86
CA ASP A 226 -38.26 19.55 -30.67
C ASP A 226 -38.95 18.33 -31.31
N PRO A 227 -39.96 17.70 -30.67
CA PRO A 227 -40.62 16.51 -31.20
C PRO A 227 -41.33 16.75 -32.54
N SER A 228 -41.46 18.00 -32.98
CA SER A 228 -41.91 18.42 -34.32
C SER A 228 -40.87 18.15 -35.42
N ASN A 229 -39.60 17.92 -35.07
CA ASN A 229 -38.51 17.62 -36.01
C ASN A 229 -38.25 16.12 -36.20
N VAL A 230 -39.04 15.26 -35.55
CA VAL A 230 -38.95 13.80 -35.71
C VAL A 230 -39.83 13.38 -36.89
N TYR A 231 -39.24 13.37 -38.09
CA TYR A 231 -39.91 12.89 -39.29
C TYR A 231 -39.92 11.35 -39.30
N TYR A 232 -41.10 10.76 -39.04
CA TYR A 232 -41.34 9.33 -39.24
C TYR A 232 -41.64 9.06 -40.72
N GLY A 233 -40.65 8.55 -41.44
CA GLY A 233 -40.71 8.18 -42.86
C GLY A 233 -39.46 7.41 -43.29
N ASP A 234 -39.41 6.99 -44.55
CA ASP A 234 -38.27 6.25 -45.11
C ASP A 234 -37.05 7.20 -45.26
N GLN A 235 -36.12 7.15 -44.30
CA GLN A 235 -34.99 8.07 -44.20
C GLN A 235 -33.90 7.71 -45.20
N ASN A 236 -34.09 8.11 -46.46
CA ASN A 236 -33.10 7.94 -47.53
C ASN A 236 -31.95 8.96 -47.48
N PHE A 237 -31.96 9.87 -46.50
CA PHE A 237 -30.93 10.89 -46.31
C PHE A 237 -30.69 11.09 -44.80
N PHE A 238 -29.54 10.64 -44.32
CA PHE A 238 -29.05 10.97 -42.98
C PHE A 238 -28.23 12.26 -43.09
N PRO A 239 -28.53 13.30 -42.31
CA PRO A 239 -27.66 14.47 -42.26
C PRO A 239 -26.30 14.03 -41.70
N VAL A 240 -25.30 13.96 -42.56
CA VAL A 240 -23.91 13.75 -42.17
C VAL A 240 -23.45 15.04 -41.52
N TYR A 241 -22.98 14.96 -40.28
CA TYR A 241 -22.46 16.12 -39.57
C TYR A 241 -21.24 16.69 -40.31
N GLU A 242 -21.41 17.86 -40.91
CA GLU A 242 -20.35 18.68 -41.48
C GLU A 242 -20.00 19.77 -40.46
N PRO A 243 -18.95 19.59 -39.64
CA PRO A 243 -18.57 20.62 -38.68
C PRO A 243 -18.19 21.92 -39.39
N ASP A 244 -18.60 23.05 -38.82
CA ASP A 244 -18.24 24.37 -39.33
C ASP A 244 -16.71 24.48 -39.53
N PRO A 245 -16.23 24.93 -40.71
CA PRO A 245 -14.81 24.96 -41.03
C PRO A 245 -14.01 25.86 -40.07
N GLU A 246 -14.65 26.90 -39.52
CA GLU A 246 -14.05 27.76 -38.49
C GLU A 246 -13.80 27.01 -37.18
N VAL A 247 -14.70 26.11 -36.77
CA VAL A 247 -14.53 25.30 -35.56
C VAL A 247 -13.39 24.31 -35.74
N ILE A 248 -13.27 23.71 -36.93
CA ILE A 248 -12.13 22.84 -37.29
C ILE A 248 -10.82 23.63 -37.25
N ALA A 249 -10.79 24.81 -37.86
CA ALA A 249 -9.61 25.67 -37.89
C ALA A 249 -9.18 26.11 -36.47
N ARG A 250 -10.13 26.48 -35.61
CA ARG A 250 -9.86 26.81 -34.20
C ARG A 250 -9.29 25.62 -33.44
N ARG A 251 -9.87 24.42 -33.60
CA ARG A 251 -9.35 23.18 -32.97
C ARG A 251 -7.95 22.86 -33.45
N ALA A 252 -7.70 22.96 -34.76
CA ALA A 252 -6.37 22.77 -35.34
C ALA A 252 -5.36 23.77 -34.79
N ALA A 253 -5.73 25.05 -34.67
CA ALA A 253 -4.90 26.09 -34.08
C ALA A 253 -4.60 25.83 -32.60
N THR A 254 -5.58 25.39 -31.80
CA THR A 254 -5.36 25.04 -30.40
C THR A 254 -4.44 23.83 -30.24
N LEU A 255 -4.57 22.82 -31.11
CA LEU A 255 -3.69 21.65 -31.12
C LEU A 255 -2.27 22.02 -31.54
N ALA A 256 -2.13 22.89 -32.55
CA ALA A 256 -0.83 23.40 -32.98
C ALA A 256 -0.15 24.25 -31.87
N ALA A 257 -0.92 25.10 -31.19
CA ALA A 257 -0.43 25.88 -30.06
C ALA A 257 -0.04 25.00 -28.87
N ALA A 258 -0.82 23.96 -28.57
CA ALA A 258 -0.48 22.97 -27.55
C ALA A 258 0.77 22.16 -27.91
N ALA A 259 0.93 21.79 -29.17
CA ALA A 259 2.14 21.09 -29.66
C ALA A 259 3.40 21.98 -29.64
N ALA A 260 3.24 23.29 -29.79
CA ALA A 260 4.31 24.27 -29.70
C ALA A 260 4.64 24.68 -28.25
N ALA A 261 3.77 24.37 -27.28
CA ALA A 261 4.01 24.68 -25.88
C ALA A 261 5.13 23.77 -25.30
N PRO A 262 5.95 24.26 -24.36
CA PRO A 262 7.00 23.46 -23.76
C PRO A 262 6.41 22.27 -23.00
N LEU A 263 6.90 21.06 -23.30
CA LEU A 263 6.45 19.78 -22.74
C LEU A 263 6.65 19.63 -21.22
N VAL A 264 7.21 20.64 -20.56
CA VAL A 264 7.61 20.66 -19.14
C VAL A 264 6.45 20.28 -18.21
N ASN A 265 5.22 20.65 -18.55
CA ASN A 265 4.04 20.39 -17.72
C ASN A 265 3.53 18.93 -17.81
N HIS A 266 3.91 18.17 -18.85
CA HIS A 266 3.40 16.81 -19.07
C HIS A 266 4.16 15.74 -18.28
N TYR A 267 5.38 16.04 -17.84
CA TYR A 267 6.27 15.09 -17.16
C TYR A 267 6.57 15.47 -15.71
N ASP A 268 5.67 16.21 -15.07
CA ASP A 268 5.80 16.57 -13.66
C ASP A 268 5.47 15.38 -12.75
N ALA A 269 6.52 14.79 -12.20
CA ALA A 269 6.40 13.65 -11.31
C ALA A 269 5.75 13.97 -9.96
N THR A 270 5.58 15.25 -9.58
CA THR A 270 4.84 15.59 -8.35
C THR A 270 3.35 15.25 -8.44
N ARG A 271 2.80 15.19 -9.66
CA ARG A 271 1.39 14.90 -9.93
C ARG A 271 1.11 13.39 -10.06
N GLU A 272 2.16 12.56 -10.05
CA GLU A 272 2.03 11.11 -10.12
C GLU A 272 1.64 10.53 -8.74
N ASN A 273 0.53 9.80 -8.70
CA ASN A 273 0.00 9.15 -7.50
C ASN A 273 0.40 7.66 -7.37
N ARG A 274 1.20 7.13 -8.31
CA ARG A 274 1.66 5.74 -8.31
C ARG A 274 2.94 5.58 -7.46
N THR A 275 3.19 4.35 -7.03
CA THR A 275 4.41 3.99 -6.33
C THR A 275 5.61 4.01 -7.27
N LYS A 276 6.51 4.96 -7.02
CA LYS A 276 7.77 5.14 -7.74
C LYS A 276 8.77 4.05 -7.32
N GLY A 277 9.41 3.41 -8.30
CA GLY A 277 10.40 2.36 -8.05
C GLY A 277 11.76 2.88 -7.55
N ALA A 278 12.65 1.97 -7.16
CA ALA A 278 13.97 2.29 -6.60
C ALA A 278 14.95 3.01 -7.56
N GLY A 279 14.57 3.20 -8.83
CA GLY A 279 15.32 3.95 -9.83
C GLY A 279 14.64 5.26 -10.26
N PHE A 280 13.62 5.71 -9.52
CA PHE A 280 12.95 6.96 -9.82
C PHE A 280 13.87 8.16 -9.51
N TYR A 281 14.03 9.04 -10.49
CA TYR A 281 14.78 10.29 -10.38
C TYR A 281 13.94 11.43 -10.94
N GLN A 282 13.74 12.49 -10.15
CA GLN A 282 12.97 13.65 -10.55
C GLN A 282 13.90 14.76 -11.03
N PHE A 283 13.72 15.18 -12.28
CA PHE A 283 14.45 16.32 -12.82
C PHE A 283 13.91 17.66 -12.32
N SER A 284 14.77 18.67 -12.29
CA SER A 284 14.35 20.06 -12.02
C SER A 284 13.38 20.55 -13.10
N GLY A 285 12.46 21.44 -12.71
CA GLY A 285 11.60 22.17 -13.64
C GLY A 285 12.36 23.23 -14.44
N ASN A 286 13.51 23.68 -13.95
CA ASN A 286 14.39 24.63 -14.64
C ASN A 286 15.16 23.93 -15.77
N GLU A 287 15.12 24.49 -16.98
CA GLU A 287 15.74 23.88 -18.17
C GLU A 287 17.24 23.63 -18.02
N GLU A 288 17.97 24.62 -17.53
CA GLU A 288 19.44 24.55 -17.39
C GLU A 288 19.86 23.49 -16.37
N GLU A 289 19.19 23.46 -15.22
CA GLU A 289 19.45 22.48 -14.17
C GLU A 289 19.06 21.07 -14.63
N ARG A 290 17.94 20.94 -15.36
CA ARG A 290 17.53 19.66 -15.95
C ARG A 290 18.55 19.15 -16.94
N GLN A 291 19.07 20.03 -17.79
CA GLN A 291 20.09 19.65 -18.77
C GLN A 291 21.39 19.23 -18.08
N ALA A 292 21.82 19.96 -17.05
CA ALA A 292 22.98 19.57 -16.24
C ALA A 292 22.79 18.21 -15.55
N GLN A 293 21.59 17.92 -15.02
CA GLN A 293 21.24 16.63 -14.44
C GLN A 293 21.25 15.50 -15.48
N MET A 294 20.72 15.76 -16.69
CA MET A 294 20.75 14.81 -17.80
C MET A 294 22.18 14.49 -18.24
N ASP A 295 23.05 15.50 -18.34
CA ASP A 295 24.45 15.34 -18.71
C ASP A 295 25.23 14.58 -17.62
N ALA A 296 24.94 14.82 -16.35
CA ALA A 296 25.52 14.06 -15.24
C ALA A 296 25.12 12.57 -15.31
N LEU A 297 23.84 12.28 -15.53
CA LEU A 297 23.33 10.92 -15.66
C LEU A 297 23.92 10.20 -16.88
N ALA A 298 24.09 10.90 -18.00
CA ALA A 298 24.74 10.36 -19.19
C ALA A 298 26.19 9.95 -18.89
N LYS A 299 26.96 10.77 -18.16
CA LYS A 299 28.33 10.44 -17.74
C LYS A 299 28.38 9.20 -16.84
N GLU A 300 27.50 9.11 -15.85
CA GLU A 300 27.41 7.91 -14.98
C GLU A 300 27.06 6.66 -15.79
N ARG A 301 26.18 6.79 -16.79
CA ARG A 301 25.85 5.70 -17.70
C ARG A 301 27.07 5.26 -18.51
N GLU A 302 27.82 6.19 -19.09
CA GLU A 302 29.05 5.87 -19.82
C GLU A 302 30.07 5.16 -18.92
N GLU A 303 30.25 5.61 -17.68
CA GLU A 303 31.15 4.95 -16.73
C GLU A 303 30.72 3.53 -16.38
N THR A 304 29.42 3.31 -16.16
CA THR A 304 28.89 1.98 -15.83
C THR A 304 28.95 1.04 -17.03
N GLU A 305 28.66 1.53 -18.23
CA GLU A 305 28.82 0.78 -19.48
C GLU A 305 30.29 0.43 -19.72
N ARG A 306 31.22 1.35 -19.46
CA ARG A 306 32.66 1.07 -19.55
C ARG A 306 33.09 -0.01 -18.57
N LYS A 307 32.68 0.08 -17.30
CA LYS A 307 32.98 -0.94 -16.27
C LYS A 307 32.37 -2.30 -16.61
N ARG A 308 31.18 -2.34 -17.21
CA ARG A 308 30.55 -3.58 -17.68
C ARG A 308 31.35 -4.19 -18.83
N LYS A 309 31.73 -3.39 -19.83
CA LYS A 309 32.58 -3.86 -20.94
C LYS A 309 33.91 -4.41 -20.44
N GLU A 310 34.59 -3.70 -19.54
CA GLU A 310 35.86 -4.16 -18.95
C GLU A 310 35.70 -5.50 -18.22
N ARG A 311 34.65 -5.65 -17.41
CA ARG A 311 34.35 -6.92 -16.71
C ARG A 311 34.06 -8.04 -17.70
N ASP A 312 33.29 -7.77 -18.73
CA ASP A 312 32.89 -8.76 -19.74
C ASP A 312 34.12 -9.17 -20.58
N GLU A 313 35.01 -8.24 -20.93
CA GLU A 313 36.30 -8.51 -21.59
C GLU A 313 37.22 -9.37 -20.73
N VAL A 314 37.31 -9.10 -19.42
CA VAL A 314 38.06 -9.93 -18.47
C VAL A 314 37.44 -11.33 -18.41
N GLY A 315 36.11 -11.44 -18.34
CA GLY A 315 35.40 -12.72 -18.37
C GLY A 315 35.70 -13.52 -19.64
N ASP A 316 35.65 -12.86 -20.80
CA ASP A 316 35.95 -13.46 -22.10
C ASP A 316 37.43 -13.88 -22.22
N ALA A 317 38.35 -13.11 -21.66
CA ALA A 317 39.77 -13.47 -21.62
C ALA A 317 40.00 -14.73 -20.76
N VAL A 318 39.33 -14.84 -19.61
CA VAL A 318 39.39 -16.04 -18.75
C VAL A 318 38.79 -17.25 -19.48
N LYS A 319 37.66 -17.06 -20.18
CA LYS A 319 37.03 -18.12 -20.97
C LYS A 319 37.96 -18.61 -22.09
N ARG A 320 38.59 -17.70 -22.84
CA ARG A 320 39.56 -18.03 -23.90
C ARG A 320 40.77 -18.81 -23.36
N LYS A 321 41.33 -18.39 -22.22
CA LYS A 321 42.42 -19.15 -21.56
C LYS A 321 42.00 -20.56 -21.18
N ARG A 322 40.79 -20.72 -20.64
CA ARG A 322 40.25 -22.03 -20.28
C ARG A 322 40.04 -22.91 -21.51
N GLU A 323 39.57 -22.35 -22.61
CA GLU A 323 39.41 -23.05 -23.88
C GLU A 323 40.75 -23.53 -24.44
N SER A 324 41.79 -22.69 -24.44
CA SER A 324 43.13 -23.10 -24.89
C SER A 324 43.73 -24.20 -24.02
N GLU A 325 43.55 -24.14 -22.69
CA GLU A 325 44.00 -25.21 -21.80
C GLU A 325 43.28 -26.53 -22.07
N VAL A 326 41.97 -26.47 -22.37
CA VAL A 326 41.18 -27.66 -22.73
C VAL A 326 41.64 -28.23 -24.07
N GLU A 327 41.94 -27.40 -25.06
CA GLU A 327 42.49 -27.85 -26.35
C GLU A 327 43.86 -28.49 -26.20
N GLU A 328 44.76 -27.91 -25.40
CA GLU A 328 46.07 -28.52 -25.11
C GLU A 328 45.92 -29.87 -24.40
N ARG A 329 45.00 -29.98 -23.45
CA ARG A 329 44.69 -31.26 -22.80
C ARG A 329 44.15 -32.27 -23.80
N LYS A 330 43.24 -31.88 -24.70
CA LYS A 330 42.73 -32.75 -25.77
C LYS A 330 43.85 -33.23 -26.68
N ARG A 331 44.76 -32.35 -27.12
CA ARG A 331 45.93 -32.70 -27.93
C ARG A 331 46.84 -33.71 -27.22
N LYS A 332 47.13 -33.50 -25.93
CA LYS A 332 47.94 -34.44 -25.13
C LYS A 332 47.26 -35.80 -24.97
N ILE A 333 45.93 -35.84 -24.82
CA ILE A 333 45.16 -37.08 -24.75
C ILE A 333 45.19 -37.81 -26.09
N GLU A 334 45.00 -37.10 -27.20
CA GLU A 334 45.04 -37.69 -28.54
C GLU A 334 46.43 -38.24 -28.89
N ALA A 335 47.50 -37.51 -28.56
CA ALA A 335 48.87 -37.98 -28.73
C ALA A 335 49.15 -39.25 -27.91
N LYS A 336 48.74 -39.28 -26.64
CA LYS A 336 48.83 -40.49 -25.80
C LYS A 336 48.01 -41.65 -26.36
N ARG A 337 46.83 -41.37 -26.91
CA ARG A 337 45.96 -42.39 -27.52
C ARG A 337 46.62 -42.99 -28.76
N ARG A 338 47.23 -42.18 -29.63
CA ARG A 338 48.00 -42.65 -30.79
C ARG A 338 49.20 -43.50 -30.38
N GLU A 339 49.97 -43.06 -29.40
CA GLU A 339 51.12 -43.83 -28.89
C GLU A 339 50.68 -45.21 -28.35
N MET A 340 49.56 -45.25 -27.62
CA MET A 340 49.00 -46.50 -27.10
C MET A 340 48.48 -47.42 -28.22
N GLU A 341 47.88 -46.87 -29.27
CA GLU A 341 47.46 -47.64 -30.45
C GLU A 341 48.66 -48.19 -31.24
N GLU A 342 49.74 -47.43 -31.38
CA GLU A 342 50.98 -47.89 -32.00
C GLU A 342 51.64 -49.01 -31.18
N LYS A 343 51.69 -48.87 -29.85
CA LYS A 343 52.15 -49.94 -28.95
C LYS A 343 51.27 -51.19 -29.08
N ARG A 344 49.95 -51.04 -29.15
CA ARG A 344 49.01 -52.16 -29.39
C ARG A 344 49.24 -52.82 -30.75
N LYS A 345 49.48 -52.05 -31.82
CA LYS A 345 49.82 -52.59 -33.14
C LYS A 345 51.13 -53.37 -33.13
N ARG A 346 52.19 -52.84 -32.50
CA ARG A 346 53.47 -53.55 -32.33
C ARG A 346 53.34 -54.85 -31.55
N LEU A 347 52.57 -54.84 -30.46
CA LEU A 347 52.27 -56.06 -29.69
C LEU A 347 51.48 -57.08 -30.52
N LYS A 348 50.53 -56.63 -31.34
CA LYS A 348 49.73 -57.50 -32.21
C LYS A 348 50.54 -58.06 -33.38
N SER A 349 51.47 -57.30 -33.96
CA SER A 349 52.40 -57.81 -34.99
C SER A 349 53.44 -58.78 -34.40
N GLY A 350 53.86 -58.59 -33.14
CA GLY A 350 54.74 -59.53 -32.43
C GLY A 350 54.04 -60.84 -32.04
N SER A 351 52.72 -60.82 -31.83
CA SER A 351 51.93 -61.99 -31.47
C SER A 351 51.54 -62.90 -32.66
N VAL A 352 51.63 -62.42 -33.90
CA VAL A 352 51.25 -63.19 -35.10
C VAL A 352 52.43 -64.00 -35.67
N GLY A 353 53.66 -63.79 -35.17
CA GLY A 353 54.86 -64.53 -35.60
C GLY A 353 55.24 -65.76 -34.78
N GLY A 354 54.49 -66.11 -33.72
CA GLY A 354 54.90 -67.15 -32.74
C GLY A 354 54.05 -68.43 -32.73
N GLY A 355 53.19 -68.67 -33.72
CA GLY A 355 52.19 -69.75 -33.68
C GLY A 355 52.16 -70.64 -34.92
N GLY A 356 53.30 -70.89 -35.57
CA GLY A 356 53.40 -71.82 -36.68
C GLY A 356 54.77 -72.48 -36.73
N GLY A 357 54.85 -73.75 -36.33
CA GLY A 357 56.07 -74.55 -36.43
C GLY A 357 56.03 -75.81 -35.58
N THR A 358 55.47 -76.87 -36.17
CA THR A 358 55.74 -78.32 -36.02
C THR A 358 55.86 -78.95 -34.64
#